data_AF-A0A7K2NVZ5-F1
#
_entry.id   AF-A0A7K2NVZ5-F1
#
_cell.length_a   1.000
_cell.length_b   1.000
_cell.length_c   1.000
_cell.angle_alpha   90.00
_cell.angle_beta   90.00
_cell.angle_gamma   90.00
#
_symmetry.space_group_name_H-M   'P 1'
#
loop_
_entity.id
_entity.type
_entity.pdbx_description
1 polymer ?
#
loop_
_entity_poly.entity_id
_entity_poly.type
_entity_poly.pdbx_seq_one_letter_code
_entity_poly.pdbx_strand_id
1 'polypeptide(L)' 'MRMLINVPETVVADALRGMAAAHPELTVDVENRVIVRRDAPVSGEVALVSGGGSGHEPLHGGFVGPGMLTAACPGEVFTS' A
#
# COMPACT_ATOMS: atom_id res chain seq x y z
N MET A 1 -6.46 2.78 -26.49
CA MET A 1 -6.22 2.43 -25.07
C MET A 1 -5.88 3.71 -24.32
N ARG A 2 -6.49 4.00 -23.16
CA ARG A 2 -6.24 5.23 -22.37
C ARG A 2 -5.89 4.86 -20.91
N MET A 3 -4.78 4.16 -20.71
CA MET A 3 -4.24 3.85 -19.38
C MET A 3 -2.81 4.37 -19.31
N LEU A 4 -2.45 5.00 -18.19
CA LEU A 4 -1.07 5.43 -17.90
C LEU A 4 -0.38 4.31 -17.13
N ILE A 5 -0.02 3.24 -17.84
CA ILE A 5 0.66 2.07 -17.30
C ILE A 5 1.78 1.66 -18.24
N ASN A 6 2.83 1.01 -17.72
CA ASN A 6 3.87 0.42 -18.56
C ASN A 6 3.34 -0.86 -19.21
N VAL A 7 3.10 -1.89 -18.40
CA VAL A 7 2.48 -3.15 -18.78
C VAL A 7 1.50 -3.59 -17.68
N PRO A 8 0.41 -4.31 -18.02
CA PRO A 8 -0.59 -4.73 -17.03
C PRO A 8 -0.01 -5.54 -15.86
N GLU A 9 1.00 -6.37 -16.12
CA GLU A 9 1.60 -7.29 -15.15
C GLU A 9 2.36 -6.57 -14.03
N THR A 10 2.83 -5.34 -14.29
CA THR A 10 3.61 -4.58 -13.32
C THR A 10 2.85 -3.41 -12.72
N VAL A 11 1.58 -3.19 -13.08
CA VAL A 11 0.85 -1.98 -12.69
C VAL A 11 0.81 -1.76 -11.17
N VAL A 12 0.53 -2.81 -10.40
CA VAL A 12 0.50 -2.74 -8.93
C VAL A 12 1.89 -2.49 -8.37
N ALA A 13 2.91 -3.20 -8.88
CA ALA A 13 4.29 -3.02 -8.44
C ALA A 13 4.82 -1.60 -8.75
N ASP A 14 4.48 -1.05 -9.91
CA ASP A 14 4.85 0.31 -10.32
C ASP A 14 4.16 1.35 -9.44
N ALA A 15 2.88 1.16 -9.13
CA ALA A 15 2.15 2.01 -8.19
C ALA A 15 2.76 1.98 -6.78
N LEU A 16 3.14 0.80 -6.28
CA LEU A 16 3.80 0.64 -4.97
C LEU A 16 5.18 1.30 -4.94
N ARG A 17 5.99 1.17 -5.99
CA ARG A 17 7.26 1.91 -6.12
C ARG A 17 7.04 3.42 -6.07
N GLY A 18 5.99 3.90 -6.75
CA GLY A 18 5.58 5.31 -6.70
C GLY A 18 5.19 5.75 -5.29
N MET A 19 4.40 4.94 -4.59
CA MET A 19 4.00 5.20 -3.21
C MET A 19 5.21 5.26 -2.26
N ALA A 20 6.14 4.32 -2.39
CA ALA A 20 7.39 4.30 -1.63
C ALA A 20 8.24 5.57 -1.84
N ALA A 21 8.29 6.06 -3.08
CA ALA A 21 9.03 7.26 -3.43
C ALA A 21 8.34 8.55 -2.97
N ALA A 22 7.00 8.59 -2.98
CA ALA A 22 6.22 9.77 -2.61
C ALA A 22 6.04 9.94 -1.10
N HIS A 23 6.03 8.85 -0.33
CA HIS A 23 5.69 8.83 1.09
C HIS A 23 6.83 8.23 1.95
N PRO A 24 7.87 9.02 2.28
CA PRO A 24 9.01 8.56 3.09
C PRO A 24 8.63 8.20 4.54
N GLU A 25 7.44 8.56 5.01
CA GLU A 25 6.86 8.14 6.28
C GLU A 25 6.36 6.69 6.27
N LEU A 26 6.36 6.04 5.10
CA LEU A 26 5.97 4.64 4.92
C LEU A 26 7.19 3.76 4.65
N THR A 27 7.06 2.49 4.99
CA THR A 27 7.88 1.39 4.49
C THR A 27 7.01 0.58 3.55
N VAL A 28 7.40 0.51 2.27
CA VAL A 28 6.64 -0.21 1.24
C VAL A 28 7.48 -1.38 0.74
N ASP A 29 7.02 -2.59 1.01
CA ASP A 29 7.55 -3.83 0.45
C ASP A 29 6.82 -4.11 -0.87
N VAL A 30 7.50 -3.84 -1.98
CA VAL A 30 6.94 -4.02 -3.33
C VAL A 30 6.82 -5.51 -3.68
N GLU A 31 7.71 -6.36 -3.18
CA GLU A 31 7.75 -7.79 -3.50
C GLU A 31 6.60 -8.52 -2.80
N ASN A 32 6.40 -8.24 -1.51
CA ASN A 32 5.33 -8.84 -0.72
C ASN A 32 4.01 -8.05 -0.77
N ARG A 33 3.99 -6.89 -1.44
CA ARG A 33 2.86 -5.94 -1.49
C ARG A 33 2.34 -5.62 -0.09
N VAL A 34 3.19 -4.98 0.71
CA VAL A 34 2.84 -4.52 2.05
C VAL A 34 3.23 -3.05 2.20
N ILE A 35 2.33 -2.26 2.75
CA ILE A 35 2.57 -0.86 3.13
C ILE A 35 2.45 -0.79 4.64
N VAL A 36 3.48 -0.32 5.34
CA VAL A 36 3.50 -0.18 6.80
C VAL A 36 3.94 1.24 7.17
N ARG A 37 3.39 1.78 8.27
CA ARG A 37 3.96 2.97 8.89
C ARG A 37 5.44 2.75 9.21
N ARG A 38 6.31 3.72 8.91
CA ARG A 38 7.75 3.59 9.17
C ARG A 38 8.09 3.53 10.66
N ASP A 39 7.25 4.10 11.51
CA ASP A 39 7.42 4.08 12.97
C ASP A 39 6.82 2.84 13.65
N ALA A 40 6.25 1.91 12.87
CA ALA A 40 5.75 0.65 13.41
C ALA A 40 6.91 -0.34 13.70
N PRO A 41 6.79 -1.20 14.73
CA PRO A 41 5.68 -1.27 15.68
C PRO A 41 5.71 -0.15 16.72
N VAL A 42 4.53 0.38 17.06
CA VAL A 42 4.37 1.35 18.14
C VAL A 42 3.98 0.63 19.42
N SER A 43 4.85 0.68 20.43
CA SER A 43 4.62 -0.03 21.70
C SER A 43 3.41 0.54 22.44
N GLY A 44 2.56 -0.34 22.98
CA GLY A 44 1.35 0.03 23.72
C GLY A 44 0.14 0.36 22.85
N GLU A 45 0.26 0.33 21.52
CA GLU A 45 -0.86 0.52 20.60
C GLU A 45 -1.31 -0.82 19.98
N VAL A 46 -2.63 -0.98 19.75
CA VAL A 46 -3.17 -2.10 18.96
C VAL A 46 -2.96 -1.80 17.49
N ALA A 47 -2.25 -2.69 16.78
CA ALA A 47 -2.03 -2.54 15.35
C ALA A 47 -3.32 -2.80 14.57
N LEU A 48 -3.70 -1.87 13.68
CA LEU A 48 -4.82 -2.03 12.77
C LEU A 48 -4.31 -2.33 11.36
N VAL A 49 -4.78 -3.44 10.79
CA VAL A 49 -4.35 -3.89 9.46
C VAL A 49 -5.58 -4.11 8.59
N SER A 50 -5.50 -3.70 7.33
CA SER A 50 -6.52 -3.95 6.32
C SER A 50 -5.86 -4.29 4.98
N GLY A 51 -6.65 -4.52 3.93
CA GLY A 51 -6.14 -4.94 2.64
C GLY A 51 -7.25 -5.43 1.73
N GLY A 52 -6.88 -5.71 0.49
CA GLY A 52 -7.80 -6.11 -0.57
C GLY A 52 -7.21 -5.83 -1.94
N GLY A 53 -7.98 -6.11 -2.99
CA GLY A 53 -7.52 -5.90 -4.36
C GLY A 53 -7.24 -4.43 -4.70
N SER A 54 -6.19 -4.21 -5.49
CA SER A 54 -5.86 -2.88 -6.04
C SER A 54 -6.93 -2.37 -7.01
N GLY A 55 -6.87 -1.07 -7.35
CA GLY A 55 -7.86 -0.38 -8.17
C GLY A 55 -8.92 0.38 -7.38
N HIS A 56 -8.78 0.43 -6.06
CA HIS A 56 -9.62 1.21 -5.15
C HIS A 56 -8.83 2.33 -4.44
N GLU A 57 -7.62 2.65 -4.92
CA GLU A 57 -6.79 3.71 -4.35
C GLU A 57 -7.63 5.02 -4.22
N PRO A 58 -7.64 5.66 -3.03
CA PRO A 58 -6.67 5.53 -1.94
C PRO A 58 -6.90 4.35 -0.96
N LEU A 59 -7.99 3.61 -1.06
CA LEU A 59 -8.26 2.46 -0.17
C LEU A 59 -7.38 1.26 -0.58
N HIS A 60 -6.62 0.60 0.30
CA HIS A 60 -6.39 0.90 1.73
C HIS A 60 -5.08 1.66 2.00
N GLY A 61 -4.12 1.63 1.07
CA GLY A 61 -2.75 2.13 1.28
C GLY A 61 -2.65 3.59 1.70
N GLY A 62 -3.55 4.45 1.20
CA GLY A 62 -3.60 5.87 1.55
C GLY A 62 -4.11 6.15 2.97
N PHE A 63 -4.56 5.13 3.70
CA PHE A 63 -4.98 5.22 5.11
C PHE A 63 -3.97 4.60 6.08
N VAL A 64 -2.77 4.27 5.62
CA VAL A 64 -1.66 3.84 6.50
C VAL A 64 -1.00 5.08 7.10
N GLY A 65 -1.12 5.25 8.42
CA GLY A 65 -0.65 6.45 9.11
C GLY A 65 -1.15 6.58 10.55
N PRO A 66 -0.59 7.53 11.33
CA PRO A 66 -1.07 7.81 12.69
C PRO A 66 -2.57 8.12 12.72
N GLY A 67 -3.29 7.51 13.66
CA GLY A 67 -4.75 7.67 13.80
C GLY A 67 -5.60 6.81 12.85
N MET A 68 -4.99 6.02 11.96
CA MET A 68 -5.69 5.08 11.08
C MET A 68 -4.99 3.70 11.07
N LEU A 69 -4.61 3.18 9.89
CA LEU A 69 -4.03 1.83 9.76
C LEU A 69 -2.53 1.84 10.11
N THR A 70 -2.09 0.77 10.78
CA THR A 70 -0.66 0.45 10.94
C THR A 70 -0.08 -0.08 9.64
N ALA A 71 -0.84 -0.90 8.91
CA ALA A 71 -0.43 -1.48 7.64
C ALA A 71 -1.61 -1.75 6.69
N ALA A 72 -1.30 -1.85 5.41
CA ALA A 72 -2.21 -2.30 4.36
C ALA A 72 -1.55 -3.38 3.49
N CYS A 73 -2.34 -4.34 3.01
CA CYS A 73 -1.90 -5.42 2.10
C CYS A 73 -2.62 -5.31 0.74
N PRO A 74 -2.05 -4.62 -0.26
CA PRO A 74 -2.60 -4.57 -1.61
C PRO A 74 -2.48 -5.93 -2.33
N GLY A 75 -3.59 -6.41 -2.86
CA GLY A 75 -3.65 -7.56 -3.76
C GLY A 75 -3.51 -7.15 -5.24
N GLU A 76 -3.73 -8.11 -6.12
CA GLU A 76 -3.88 -7.81 -7.55
C GLU A 76 -5.14 -6.97 -7.81
N VAL A 77 -5.25 -6.41 -9.02
CA VAL A 77 -6.40 -5.57 -9.38
C VAL A 77 -7.71 -6.35 -9.16
N PHE A 78 -8.59 -5.80 -8.31
CA PHE A 78 -9.89 -6.36 -7.93
C PHE A 78 -9.88 -7.81 -7.38
N THR A 79 -8.77 -8.25 -6.78
CA THR A 79 -8.62 -9.62 -6.25
C THR A 79 -8.01 -9.61 -4.84
N SER A 80 -8.57 -10.41 -3.93
CA SER A 80 -7.99 -10.65 -2.59
C SER A 80 -6.98 -11.79 -2.58
#